data_AF-A0A1A3A047-F1
#
_entry.id   AF-A0A1A3A047-F1
#
_cell.length_a   1.000
_cell.length_b   1.000
_cell.length_c   1.000
_cell.angle_alpha   90.00
_cell.angle_beta   90.00
_cell.angle_gamma   90.00
#
_symmetry.space_group_name_H-M   'P 1'
#
loop_
_entity.id
_entity.type
_entity.pdbx_description
1 polymer ?
#
loop_
_entity_poly.entity_id
_entity_poly.type
_entity_poly.pdbx_seq_one_letter_code
_entity_poly.pdbx_strand_id
1 'polypeptide(L)'
;MADRPELLDDAQWRMAGDRIQTLLDSCAAGGAAAHERAQQLVSEVVGLYGAALERIMRAGDAGLAERLATDDLVASLLLVHGLHPHDAHRRVSDALDRVRPYLGSHGGDVDLLEIDGDTVRLAFRGSCKTCPSSAVTLELAVEDAVRAAAPEITSIEVATASTEEAATVIPAESLMAHVKSNGHSAGWHPVPEVGDLAPGEVAGFLVSGTPLLVCRVGDLPLAYRDHCPVCDDTLAGAQLSDALLGCPRCGTQFDIVHAGAGPDGTHLEPLPLLLREGMPSVALGEPMGARP
;
A
#
# COMPACT_ATOMS: atom_id res chain seq x y z
N MET A 1 -6.89 -18.46 -23.71
CA MET A 1 -7.21 -18.21 -22.30
C MET A 1 -6.91 -19.49 -21.55
N ALA A 2 -5.62 -19.69 -21.24
CA ALA A 2 -5.19 -20.85 -20.49
C ALA A 2 -5.32 -20.54 -19.00
N ASP A 3 -6.04 -21.43 -18.34
CA ASP A 3 -6.22 -21.61 -16.91
C ASP A 3 -4.87 -21.50 -16.17
N ARG A 4 -4.78 -20.62 -15.17
CA ARG A 4 -3.53 -20.23 -14.50
C ARG A 4 -3.55 -20.73 -13.04
N PRO A 5 -2.87 -21.85 -12.74
CA PRO A 5 -2.88 -22.49 -11.42
C PRO A 5 -1.90 -21.82 -10.43
N GLU A 6 -1.90 -20.49 -10.29
CA GLU A 6 -0.82 -19.72 -9.64
C GLU A 6 -0.96 -19.45 -8.12
N LEU A 7 -2.11 -19.70 -7.48
CA LEU A 7 -2.33 -19.17 -6.12
C LEU A 7 -1.69 -19.96 -4.96
N LEU A 8 -1.18 -21.18 -5.18
CA LEU A 8 -0.67 -22.05 -4.11
C LEU A 8 0.87 -22.04 -3.95
N ASP A 9 1.63 -21.60 -4.95
CA ASP A 9 3.11 -21.64 -4.93
C ASP A 9 3.71 -20.38 -4.29
N ASP A 10 3.15 -19.20 -4.55
CA ASP A 10 3.72 -17.92 -4.10
C ASP A 10 3.77 -17.79 -2.56
N ALA A 11 2.73 -18.23 -1.85
CA ALA A 11 2.68 -18.16 -0.39
C ALA A 11 3.80 -18.99 0.28
N GLN A 12 4.23 -20.08 -0.34
CA GLN A 12 5.30 -20.92 0.20
C GLN A 12 6.65 -20.20 0.15
N TRP A 13 6.88 -19.40 -0.90
CA TRP A 13 8.11 -18.63 -1.10
C TRP A 13 8.11 -17.34 -0.28
N ARG A 14 6.94 -16.74 -0.01
CA ARG A 14 6.80 -15.56 0.87
C ARG A 14 7.35 -15.81 2.27
N MET A 15 7.07 -16.97 2.86
CA MET A 15 7.64 -17.35 4.16
C MET A 15 9.02 -18.01 4.06
N ALA A 16 9.63 -18.14 2.87
CA ALA A 16 10.94 -18.77 2.75
C ALA A 16 12.02 -17.93 3.45
N GLY A 17 11.94 -16.60 3.34
CA GLY A 17 12.84 -15.68 4.07
C GLY A 17 12.79 -15.90 5.58
N ASP A 18 11.59 -15.90 6.16
CA ASP A 18 11.38 -16.11 7.60
C ASP A 18 11.89 -17.48 8.06
N ARG A 19 11.67 -18.52 7.26
CA ARG A 19 12.20 -19.87 7.56
C ARG A 19 13.73 -19.91 7.50
N ILE A 20 14.33 -19.27 6.50
CA ILE A 20 15.79 -19.14 6.39
C ILE A 20 16.34 -18.39 7.61
N GLN A 21 15.73 -17.27 7.98
CA GLN A 21 16.12 -16.48 9.14
C GLN A 21 16.00 -17.29 10.44
N THR A 22 14.88 -17.99 10.63
CA THR A 22 14.67 -18.87 11.79
C THR A 22 15.75 -19.96 11.88
N LEU A 23 16.17 -20.53 10.75
CA LEU A 23 17.27 -21.50 10.72
C LEU A 23 18.61 -20.86 11.07
N LEU A 24 18.90 -19.66 10.56
CA LEU A 24 20.11 -18.91 10.91
C LEU A 24 20.17 -18.56 12.40
N ASP A 25 19.05 -18.15 12.98
CA ASP A 25 18.93 -17.85 14.41
C ASP A 25 19.10 -19.11 15.26
N SER A 26 18.53 -20.24 14.81
CA SER A 26 18.75 -21.54 15.45
C SER A 26 20.24 -21.95 15.41
N CYS A 27 20.93 -21.71 14.30
CA CYS A 27 22.38 -21.90 14.22
C CYS A 27 23.14 -20.98 15.19
N ALA A 28 22.67 -19.75 15.42
CA ALA A 28 23.25 -18.84 16.41
C ALA A 28 23.15 -19.37 17.84
N ALA A 29 22.04 -20.03 18.20
CA ALA A 29 21.90 -20.70 19.49
C ALA A 29 22.93 -21.85 19.68
N GLY A 30 23.42 -22.45 18.60
CA GLY A 30 24.51 -23.44 18.60
C GLY A 30 25.92 -22.85 18.72
N GLY A 31 26.06 -21.52 18.74
CA GLY A 31 27.32 -20.79 18.90
C GLY A 31 27.75 -20.02 17.64
N ALA A 32 28.59 -18.99 17.83
CA ALA A 32 29.01 -18.07 16.78
C ALA A 32 29.61 -18.77 15.53
N ALA A 33 30.45 -19.80 15.75
CA ALA A 33 31.05 -20.55 14.64
C ALA A 33 30.04 -21.35 13.81
N ALA A 34 28.90 -21.77 14.39
CA ALA A 34 27.84 -22.44 13.65
C ALA A 34 27.04 -21.43 12.82
N HIS A 35 26.76 -20.26 13.39
CA HIS A 35 26.09 -19.16 12.68
C HIS A 35 26.92 -18.64 11.50
N GLU A 36 28.21 -18.35 11.71
CA GLU A 36 29.11 -17.90 10.65
C GLU A 36 29.19 -18.89 9.48
N ARG A 37 29.26 -20.19 9.77
CA ARG A 37 29.26 -21.23 8.72
C ARG A 37 27.93 -21.31 7.98
N ALA A 38 26.80 -21.14 8.69
CA ALA A 38 25.49 -21.13 8.07
C ALA A 38 25.32 -19.90 7.15
N GLN A 39 25.75 -18.73 7.60
CA GLN A 39 25.77 -17.51 6.79
C GLN A 39 26.68 -17.66 5.55
N GLN A 40 27.89 -18.21 5.74
CA GLN A 40 28.79 -18.48 4.61
C GLN A 40 28.14 -19.44 3.60
N LEU A 41 27.52 -20.53 4.07
CA LEU A 41 26.83 -21.47 3.20
C LEU A 41 25.73 -20.79 2.37
N VAL A 42 24.88 -19.98 3.01
CA VAL A 42 23.84 -19.22 2.31
C VAL A 42 24.46 -18.27 1.29
N SER A 43 25.51 -17.54 1.67
CA SER A 43 26.23 -16.63 0.77
C SER A 43 26.80 -17.34 -0.46
N GLU A 44 27.44 -18.49 -0.29
CA GLU A 44 27.99 -19.29 -1.41
C GLU A 44 26.90 -19.80 -2.35
N VAL A 45 25.77 -20.28 -1.78
CA VAL A 45 24.64 -20.77 -2.57
C VAL A 45 23.98 -19.64 -3.36
N VAL A 46 23.71 -18.50 -2.70
CA VAL A 46 23.14 -17.31 -3.34
C VAL A 46 24.10 -16.76 -4.41
N GLY A 47 25.40 -16.73 -4.13
CA GLY A 47 26.42 -16.33 -5.11
C GLY A 47 26.47 -17.25 -6.34
N LEU A 48 26.40 -18.57 -6.14
CA LEU A 48 26.37 -19.55 -7.23
C LEU A 48 25.13 -19.35 -8.13
N TYR A 49 23.94 -19.22 -7.53
CA TYR A 49 22.72 -19.01 -8.29
C TYR A 49 22.67 -17.64 -8.95
N GLY A 50 23.16 -16.58 -8.28
CA GLY A 50 23.30 -15.26 -8.87
C GLY A 50 24.18 -15.27 -10.13
N ALA A 51 25.32 -15.97 -10.08
CA ALA A 51 26.21 -16.11 -11.24
C ALA A 51 25.60 -16.94 -12.38
N ALA A 52 24.69 -17.87 -12.08
CA ALA A 52 23.93 -18.60 -13.09
C ALA A 52 22.85 -17.69 -13.70
N LEU A 53 22.11 -16.95 -12.87
CA LEU A 53 21.08 -16.00 -13.29
C LEU A 53 21.66 -14.91 -14.19
N GLU A 54 22.83 -14.36 -13.84
CA GLU A 54 23.54 -13.38 -14.67
C GLU A 54 23.87 -13.92 -16.07
N ARG A 55 24.29 -15.20 -16.16
CA ARG A 55 24.55 -15.86 -17.45
C ARG A 55 23.26 -16.08 -18.24
N ILE A 56 22.17 -16.44 -17.58
CA ILE A 56 20.84 -16.58 -18.19
C ILE A 56 20.39 -15.23 -18.75
N MET A 57 20.46 -14.16 -17.95
CA MET A 57 20.07 -12.81 -18.36
C MET A 57 20.91 -12.30 -19.54
N ARG A 58 22.22 -12.57 -19.54
CA ARG A 58 23.11 -12.20 -20.65
C ARG A 58 22.84 -12.99 -21.92
N ALA A 59 22.43 -14.25 -21.81
CA ALA A 59 22.10 -15.08 -22.96
C ALA A 59 20.70 -14.79 -23.52
N GLY A 60 19.81 -14.22 -22.70
CA GLY A 60 18.48 -13.79 -23.08
C GLY A 60 18.46 -12.55 -23.98
N ASP A 61 17.31 -12.33 -24.63
CA ASP A 61 17.01 -11.08 -25.32
C ASP A 61 16.23 -10.10 -24.41
N ALA A 62 16.07 -8.86 -24.89
CA ALA A 62 15.30 -7.84 -24.18
C ALA A 62 13.85 -8.27 -23.93
N GLY A 63 13.25 -9.08 -24.82
CA GLY A 63 11.89 -9.57 -24.66
C GLY A 63 11.77 -10.58 -23.51
N LEU A 64 12.77 -11.43 -23.29
CA LEU A 64 12.84 -12.29 -22.12
C LEU A 64 13.01 -11.48 -20.84
N ALA A 65 13.91 -10.50 -20.84
CA ALA A 65 14.14 -9.65 -19.67
C ALA A 65 12.86 -8.92 -19.23
N GLU A 66 12.10 -8.36 -20.19
CA GLU A 66 10.82 -7.69 -19.90
C GLU A 66 9.77 -8.67 -19.35
N ARG A 67 9.67 -9.89 -19.89
CA ARG A 67 8.74 -10.91 -19.36
C ARG A 67 9.09 -11.31 -17.93
N LEU A 68 10.38 -11.49 -17.64
CA LEU A 68 10.85 -11.83 -16.29
C LEU A 68 10.61 -10.68 -15.30
N ALA A 69 10.76 -9.43 -15.73
CA ALA A 69 10.47 -8.25 -14.91
C ALA A 69 8.97 -8.04 -14.65
N THR A 70 8.09 -8.74 -15.36
CA THR A 70 6.62 -8.67 -15.14
C THR A 70 6.17 -9.63 -14.02
N ASP A 71 6.99 -10.61 -13.67
CA ASP A 71 6.73 -11.53 -12.56
C ASP A 71 7.34 -10.95 -11.27
N ASP A 72 6.52 -10.71 -10.25
CA ASP A 72 6.95 -9.99 -9.03
C ASP A 72 8.04 -10.75 -8.26
N LEU A 73 7.99 -12.09 -8.23
CA LEU A 73 8.98 -12.91 -7.53
C LEU A 73 10.31 -12.88 -8.29
N VAL A 74 10.26 -13.05 -9.61
CA VAL A 74 11.45 -13.02 -10.46
C VAL A 74 12.06 -11.61 -10.50
N ALA A 75 11.25 -10.56 -10.61
CA ALA A 75 11.70 -9.17 -10.55
C ALA A 75 12.43 -8.88 -9.24
N SER A 76 11.89 -9.34 -8.10
CA SER A 76 12.54 -9.23 -6.79
C SER A 76 13.88 -9.95 -6.74
N LEU A 77 13.97 -11.16 -7.30
CA LEU A 77 15.22 -11.92 -7.39
C LEU A 77 16.27 -11.20 -8.27
N LEU A 78 15.83 -10.65 -9.40
CA LEU A 78 16.71 -9.88 -10.28
C LEU A 78 17.25 -8.63 -9.58
N LEU A 79 16.44 -7.96 -8.76
CA LEU A 79 16.86 -6.79 -7.96
C LEU A 79 17.94 -7.16 -6.94
N VAL A 80 17.75 -8.25 -6.18
CA VAL A 80 18.73 -8.73 -5.19
C VAL A 80 20.10 -9.01 -5.84
N HIS A 81 20.11 -9.42 -7.10
CA HIS A 81 21.34 -9.70 -7.85
C HIS A 81 21.82 -8.54 -8.75
N GLY A 82 21.14 -7.38 -8.76
CA GLY A 82 21.51 -6.24 -9.61
C GLY A 82 21.34 -6.51 -11.12
N LEU A 83 20.44 -7.42 -11.48
CA LEU A 83 20.19 -7.89 -12.86
C LEU A 83 18.87 -7.37 -13.44
N HIS A 84 18.16 -6.51 -12.71
CA HIS A 84 16.88 -5.97 -13.18
C HIS A 84 17.08 -5.13 -14.45
N PRO A 85 16.27 -5.32 -15.51
CA PRO A 85 16.47 -4.63 -16.79
C PRO A 85 16.14 -3.13 -16.76
N HIS A 86 15.39 -2.69 -15.75
CA HIS A 86 14.99 -1.31 -15.56
C HIS A 86 15.71 -0.69 -14.37
N ASP A 87 16.14 0.56 -14.54
CA ASP A 87 16.70 1.38 -13.47
C ASP A 87 15.64 1.76 -12.42
N ALA A 88 16.10 2.36 -11.32
CA ALA A 88 15.22 2.79 -10.23
C ALA A 88 14.17 3.80 -10.73
N HIS A 89 14.56 4.72 -11.62
CA HIS A 89 13.64 5.72 -12.16
C HIS A 89 12.47 5.09 -12.90
N ARG A 90 12.72 4.18 -13.84
CA ARG A 90 11.66 3.49 -14.59
C ARG A 90 10.81 2.62 -13.67
N ARG A 91 11.42 1.88 -12.74
CA ARG A 91 10.67 1.05 -11.77
C ARG A 91 9.75 1.89 -10.88
N VAL A 92 10.24 3.00 -10.35
CA VAL A 92 9.43 3.93 -9.55
C VAL A 92 8.32 4.53 -10.39
N SER A 93 8.61 4.98 -11.61
CA SER A 93 7.57 5.50 -12.52
C SER A 93 6.48 4.46 -12.78
N ASP A 94 6.84 3.23 -13.13
CA ASP A 94 5.90 2.15 -13.40
C ASP A 94 5.07 1.80 -12.14
N ALA A 95 5.69 1.88 -10.94
CA ALA A 95 5.00 1.67 -9.67
C ALA A 95 3.97 2.78 -9.40
N LEU A 96 4.35 4.04 -9.60
CA LEU A 96 3.42 5.17 -9.44
C LEU A 96 2.27 5.06 -10.43
N ASP A 97 2.53 4.70 -11.70
CA ASP A 97 1.49 4.54 -12.72
C ASP A 97 0.47 3.44 -12.36
N ARG A 98 0.89 2.38 -11.65
CA ARG A 98 -0.02 1.35 -11.10
C ARG A 98 -0.90 1.89 -9.97
N VAL A 99 -0.41 2.86 -9.19
CA VAL A 99 -1.11 3.44 -8.03
C VAL A 99 -1.98 4.64 -8.43
N ARG A 100 -1.66 5.35 -9.53
CA ARG A 100 -2.44 6.51 -10.02
C ARG A 100 -3.95 6.27 -10.15
N PRO A 101 -4.46 5.14 -10.68
CA PRO A 101 -5.90 4.90 -10.75
C PRO A 101 -6.57 4.91 -9.36
N TYR A 102 -5.89 4.35 -8.36
CA TYR A 102 -6.34 4.35 -6.97
C TYR A 102 -6.29 5.76 -6.36
N LEU A 103 -5.23 6.53 -6.61
CA LEU A 103 -5.16 7.93 -6.17
C LEU A 103 -6.28 8.76 -6.81
N GLY A 104 -6.51 8.57 -8.11
CA GLY A 104 -7.55 9.26 -8.87
C GLY A 104 -8.95 9.00 -8.32
N SER A 105 -9.26 7.78 -7.89
CA SER A 105 -10.55 7.47 -7.23
C SER A 105 -10.68 8.08 -5.82
N HIS A 106 -9.64 8.74 -5.31
CA HIS A 106 -9.68 9.51 -4.07
C HIS A 106 -9.48 11.01 -4.35
N GLY A 107 -9.58 11.43 -5.61
CA GLY A 107 -9.38 12.81 -6.06
C GLY A 107 -7.93 13.29 -5.97
N GLY A 108 -6.98 12.35 -5.89
CA GLY A 108 -5.55 12.60 -5.77
C GLY A 108 -4.77 12.22 -7.03
N ASP A 109 -3.50 12.64 -7.08
CA ASP A 109 -2.51 12.15 -8.06
C ASP A 109 -1.11 12.34 -7.48
N VAL A 110 -0.08 11.77 -8.11
CA VAL A 110 1.31 11.87 -7.68
C VAL A 110 2.24 12.04 -8.88
N ASP A 111 3.21 12.95 -8.76
CA ASP A 111 4.29 13.08 -9.72
C ASP A 111 5.62 12.66 -9.10
N LEU A 112 6.43 11.95 -9.89
CA LEU A 112 7.84 11.77 -9.63
C LEU A 112 8.58 13.06 -10.02
N LEU A 113 9.20 13.74 -9.06
CA LEU A 113 10.00 14.94 -9.33
C LEU A 113 11.44 14.57 -9.65
N GLU A 114 12.05 13.77 -8.78
CA GLU A 114 13.48 13.48 -8.81
C GLU A 114 13.77 12.19 -8.04
N ILE A 115 14.83 11.50 -8.44
CA ILE A 115 15.48 10.47 -7.63
C ILE A 115 16.94 10.87 -7.47
N ASP A 116 17.35 11.13 -6.22
CA ASP A 116 18.73 11.44 -5.86
C ASP A 116 19.26 10.36 -4.92
N GLY A 117 20.16 9.52 -5.42
CA GLY A 117 20.70 8.39 -4.67
C GLY A 117 19.61 7.42 -4.21
N ASP A 118 19.43 7.34 -2.89
CA ASP A 118 18.43 6.50 -2.21
C ASP A 118 17.16 7.28 -1.80
N THR A 119 17.03 8.53 -2.27
CA THR A 119 15.94 9.43 -1.91
C THR A 119 15.07 9.73 -3.15
N VAL A 120 13.76 9.47 -3.03
CA VAL A 120 12.78 9.81 -4.07
C VAL A 120 11.99 11.04 -3.64
N ARG A 121 11.91 12.05 -4.51
CA ARG A 121 11.10 13.25 -4.30
C ARG A 121 9.81 13.17 -5.10
N LEU A 122 8.68 13.26 -4.41
CA LEU A 122 7.34 13.15 -4.98
C LEU A 122 6.54 14.45 -4.76
N ALA A 123 5.66 14.76 -5.69
CA ALA A 123 4.66 15.82 -5.53
C ALA A 123 3.25 15.23 -5.64
N PHE A 124 2.55 15.18 -4.52
CA PHE A 124 1.12 14.84 -4.53
C PHE A 124 0.30 16.00 -5.10
N ARG A 125 -0.85 15.68 -5.71
CA ARG A 125 -1.84 16.63 -6.25
C ARG A 125 -3.24 16.30 -5.75
N GLY A 126 -4.16 17.26 -5.89
CA GLY A 126 -5.57 17.08 -5.56
C GLY A 126 -5.86 16.94 -4.06
N SER A 127 -6.84 16.10 -3.73
CA SER A 127 -7.33 15.85 -2.37
C SER A 127 -6.26 15.31 -1.41
N CYS A 128 -5.16 14.79 -1.93
CA CYS A 128 -3.99 14.37 -1.14
C CYS A 128 -3.40 15.50 -0.28
N LYS A 129 -3.67 16.78 -0.61
CA LYS A 129 -3.17 17.93 0.17
C LYS A 129 -4.13 18.48 1.21
N THR A 130 -5.43 18.17 1.11
CA THR A 130 -6.49 18.95 1.76
C THR A 130 -7.27 18.20 2.84
N CYS A 131 -7.09 16.88 2.98
CA CYS A 131 -7.73 16.08 4.04
C CYS A 131 -6.67 15.31 4.86
N PRO A 132 -6.52 15.57 6.17
CA PRO A 132 -5.48 14.96 7.01
C PRO A 132 -5.57 13.43 7.13
N SER A 133 -6.76 12.85 7.06
CA SER A 133 -6.95 11.39 7.17
C SER A 133 -6.70 10.67 5.83
N SER A 134 -7.14 11.24 4.72
CA SER A 134 -6.94 10.68 3.38
C SER A 134 -5.50 10.84 2.87
N ALA A 135 -4.81 11.93 3.24
CA ALA A 135 -3.42 12.19 2.85
C ALA A 135 -2.46 11.09 3.34
N VAL A 136 -2.52 10.74 4.63
CA VAL A 136 -1.64 9.72 5.24
C VAL A 136 -1.80 8.37 4.58
N THR A 137 -3.03 8.01 4.21
CA THR A 137 -3.36 6.75 3.56
C THR A 137 -2.78 6.66 2.15
N LEU A 138 -2.93 7.73 1.37
CA LEU A 138 -2.48 7.80 -0.03
C LEU A 138 -0.95 7.88 -0.08
N GLU A 139 -0.33 8.55 0.88
CA GLU A 139 1.12 8.55 1.08
C GLU A 139 1.65 7.15 1.35
N LEU A 140 1.05 6.41 2.30
CA LEU A 140 1.47 5.02 2.59
C LEU A 140 1.34 4.09 1.37
N ALA A 141 0.24 4.19 0.62
CA ALA A 141 0.05 3.37 -0.58
C ALA A 141 1.14 3.64 -1.64
N VAL A 142 1.54 4.90 -1.80
CA VAL A 142 2.64 5.29 -2.69
C VAL A 142 3.99 4.85 -2.13
N GLU A 143 4.24 5.03 -0.84
CA GLU A 143 5.49 4.58 -0.20
C GLU A 143 5.69 3.07 -0.35
N ASP A 144 4.66 2.28 -0.09
CA ASP A 144 4.72 0.82 -0.22
C ASP A 144 4.99 0.40 -1.67
N ALA A 145 4.32 1.03 -2.64
CA ALA A 145 4.55 0.74 -4.05
C ALA A 145 5.98 1.11 -4.50
N VAL A 146 6.48 2.27 -4.06
CA VAL A 146 7.85 2.71 -4.35
C VAL A 146 8.87 1.77 -3.72
N ARG A 147 8.72 1.40 -2.44
CA ARG A 147 9.65 0.49 -1.75
C ARG A 147 9.62 -0.92 -2.32
N ALA A 148 8.45 -1.41 -2.74
CA ALA A 148 8.33 -2.71 -3.38
C ALA A 148 9.05 -2.73 -4.75
N ALA A 149 8.88 -1.69 -5.55
CA ALA A 149 9.50 -1.60 -6.87
C ALA A 149 10.99 -1.22 -6.80
N ALA A 150 11.39 -0.42 -5.81
CA ALA A 150 12.74 0.08 -5.62
C ALA A 150 13.19 -0.04 -4.16
N PRO A 151 13.57 -1.25 -3.71
CA PRO A 151 13.99 -1.51 -2.34
C PRO A 151 15.28 -0.78 -1.94
N GLU A 152 16.05 -0.28 -2.91
CA GLU A 152 17.20 0.59 -2.64
C GLU A 152 16.82 2.01 -2.20
N ILE A 153 15.57 2.43 -2.38
CA ILE A 153 15.08 3.74 -1.95
C ILE A 153 14.74 3.66 -0.46
N THR A 154 15.51 4.38 0.36
CA THR A 154 15.39 4.38 1.81
C THR A 154 14.58 5.56 2.33
N SER A 155 14.53 6.66 1.55
CA SER A 155 13.88 7.91 1.92
C SER A 155 12.91 8.36 0.82
N ILE A 156 11.73 8.82 1.23
CA ILE A 156 10.72 9.38 0.34
C ILE A 156 10.36 10.76 0.87
N GLU A 157 10.62 11.79 0.06
CA GLU A 157 10.35 13.17 0.40
C GLU A 157 9.14 13.69 -0.38
N VAL A 158 8.17 14.23 0.33
CA VAL A 158 7.01 14.87 -0.28
C VAL A 158 7.24 16.36 -0.39
N ALA A 159 7.34 16.85 -1.62
CA ALA A 159 7.33 18.28 -1.90
C ALA A 159 5.91 18.83 -1.66
N THR A 160 5.67 19.37 -0.46
CA THR A 160 4.54 20.28 -0.29
C THR A 160 4.88 21.55 -1.07
N ALA A 161 3.95 22.00 -1.92
CA ALA A 161 4.10 23.27 -2.60
C ALA A 161 4.03 24.38 -1.53
N SER A 162 5.17 24.68 -0.93
CA SER A 162 5.38 25.91 -0.20
C SER A 162 5.71 26.94 -1.26
N THR A 163 4.72 27.74 -1.65
CA THR A 163 4.97 28.99 -2.35
C THR A 163 5.98 29.76 -1.50
N GLU A 164 7.18 29.99 -2.05
CA GLU A 164 8.18 30.82 -1.39
C GLU A 164 7.61 32.22 -1.09
N GLU A 165 8.03 32.73 0.08
CA GLU A 165 7.81 34.07 0.65
C GLU A 165 6.47 34.36 1.36
N ALA A 166 6.42 34.05 2.67
CA ALA A 166 6.45 35.08 3.72
C ALA A 166 6.56 34.42 5.11
N ALA A 167 7.63 34.75 5.84
CA ALA A 167 7.78 34.40 7.24
C ALA A 167 6.66 35.00 8.08
N THR A 168 6.00 34.20 8.93
CA THR A 168 5.91 34.44 10.38
C THR A 168 5.12 33.33 11.09
N VAL A 169 5.78 32.74 12.09
CA VAL A 169 5.22 31.98 13.22
C VAL A 169 4.50 30.66 12.87
N ILE A 170 5.17 29.54 13.18
CA ILE A 170 4.52 28.22 13.24
C ILE A 170 3.55 28.24 14.44
N PRO A 171 2.24 28.02 14.24
CA PRO A 171 1.28 27.87 15.33
C PRO A 171 1.68 26.67 16.20
N ALA A 172 1.61 26.80 17.52
CA ALA A 172 2.00 25.73 18.45
C ALA A 172 1.25 24.41 18.21
N GLU A 173 0.04 24.49 17.65
CA GLU A 173 -0.77 23.35 17.19
C GLU A 173 -0.09 22.52 16.09
N SER A 174 0.66 23.13 15.16
CA SER A 174 1.45 22.41 14.14
C SER A 174 2.66 21.69 14.74
N LEU A 175 3.25 22.25 15.80
CA LEU A 175 4.35 21.63 16.54
C LEU A 175 3.87 20.40 17.35
N MET A 176 2.60 20.41 17.79
CA MET A 176 1.99 19.29 18.50
C MET A 176 1.51 18.16 17.57
N ALA A 177 1.22 18.46 16.30
CA ALA A 177 0.88 17.45 15.31
C ALA A 177 2.08 16.53 15.00
N HIS A 178 3.26 17.12 14.76
CA HIS A 178 4.48 16.39 14.43
C HIS A 178 4.98 15.49 15.58
N VAL A 179 4.74 15.89 16.84
CA VAL A 179 5.12 15.09 18.03
C VAL A 179 4.15 13.92 18.28
N LYS A 180 2.93 13.95 17.72
CA LYS A 180 1.96 12.83 17.80
C LYS A 180 2.05 11.85 16.62
N SER A 181 2.71 12.22 15.53
CA SER A 181 2.87 11.38 14.33
C SER A 181 3.84 10.21 14.52
N ASN A 182 4.77 10.29 15.48
CA ASN A 182 5.75 9.22 15.74
C ASN A 182 5.21 8.03 16.55
N GLY A 183 3.90 7.74 16.47
CA GLY A 183 3.27 6.76 17.39
C GLY A 183 2.06 5.98 16.90
N HIS A 184 1.70 5.99 15.61
CA HIS A 184 0.58 5.16 15.13
C HIS A 184 1.02 4.25 13.99
N SER A 185 1.44 3.03 14.32
CA SER A 185 1.50 1.94 13.34
C SER A 185 0.07 1.50 13.03
N ALA A 186 -0.48 1.88 11.87
CA ALA A 186 -1.73 1.31 11.39
C ALA A 186 -1.52 -0.18 11.09
N GLY A 187 -2.36 -1.04 11.66
CA GLY A 187 -2.34 -2.48 11.42
C GLY A 187 -3.15 -2.82 10.17
N TRP A 188 -2.58 -3.62 9.27
CA TRP A 188 -3.32 -4.20 8.14
C TRP A 188 -4.10 -5.43 8.60
N HIS A 189 -5.38 -5.48 8.27
CA HIS A 189 -6.27 -6.55 8.67
C HIS A 189 -6.92 -7.19 7.42
N PRO A 190 -6.77 -8.51 7.22
CA PRO A 190 -7.39 -9.19 6.08
C PRO A 190 -8.92 -9.25 6.24
N VAL A 191 -9.63 -9.05 5.13
CA VAL A 191 -11.11 -9.10 5.04
C VAL A 191 -11.51 -9.85 3.75
N PRO A 192 -11.31 -11.17 3.70
CA PRO A 192 -11.51 -11.96 2.48
C PRO A 192 -12.94 -11.89 1.93
N GLU A 193 -13.93 -11.71 2.81
CA GLU A 193 -15.36 -11.64 2.47
C GLU A 193 -15.69 -10.44 1.57
N VAL A 194 -14.82 -9.43 1.49
CA VAL A 194 -14.95 -8.33 0.53
C VAL A 194 -14.83 -8.81 -0.92
N GLY A 195 -14.14 -9.93 -1.16
CA GLY A 195 -14.02 -10.54 -2.48
C GLY A 195 -15.33 -11.09 -3.03
N ASP A 196 -16.29 -11.40 -2.16
CA ASP A 196 -17.57 -12.02 -2.53
C ASP A 196 -18.67 -10.99 -2.87
N LEU A 197 -18.41 -9.71 -2.63
CA LEU A 197 -19.32 -8.60 -2.94
C LEU A 197 -19.54 -8.46 -4.45
N ALA A 198 -20.79 -8.56 -4.89
CA ALA A 198 -21.15 -8.30 -6.28
C ALA A 198 -21.11 -6.80 -6.61
N PRO A 199 -20.87 -6.42 -7.88
CA PRO A 199 -20.95 -5.03 -8.32
C PRO A 199 -22.31 -4.38 -7.96
N GLY A 200 -22.27 -3.22 -7.30
CA GLY A 200 -23.44 -2.51 -6.80
C GLY A 200 -23.85 -2.85 -5.38
N GLU A 201 -23.23 -3.85 -4.74
CA GLU A 201 -23.54 -4.22 -3.37
C GLU A 201 -22.82 -3.35 -2.34
N VAL A 202 -23.46 -3.24 -1.17
CA VAL A 202 -22.94 -2.57 0.03
C VAL A 202 -23.05 -3.56 1.18
N ALA A 203 -21.95 -3.79 1.88
CA ALA A 203 -21.94 -4.64 3.07
C ALA A 203 -21.18 -3.99 4.23
N GLY A 204 -21.65 -4.28 5.45
CA GLY A 204 -20.98 -3.89 6.68
C GLY A 204 -20.07 -5.00 7.18
N PHE A 205 -18.89 -4.63 7.67
CA PHE A 205 -17.89 -5.53 8.24
C PHE A 205 -17.47 -5.01 9.61
N LEU A 206 -17.09 -5.93 10.49
CA LEU A 206 -16.52 -5.59 11.79
C LEU A 206 -15.09 -6.13 11.85
N VAL A 207 -14.11 -5.24 11.77
CA VAL A 207 -12.69 -5.60 11.71
C VAL A 207 -12.00 -5.01 12.93
N SER A 208 -11.42 -5.86 13.77
CA SER A 208 -10.80 -5.47 15.04
C SER A 208 -11.69 -4.55 15.91
N GLY A 209 -13.00 -4.80 15.91
CA GLY A 209 -13.98 -4.01 16.66
C GLY A 209 -14.37 -2.66 16.02
N THR A 210 -13.81 -2.32 14.86
CA THR A 210 -14.17 -1.12 14.09
C THR A 210 -15.20 -1.47 13.02
N PRO A 211 -16.42 -0.90 13.06
CA PRO A 211 -17.40 -1.12 12.03
C PRO A 211 -17.04 -0.30 10.79
N LEU A 212 -17.04 -0.96 9.63
CA LEU A 212 -16.76 -0.36 8.34
C LEU A 212 -17.78 -0.82 7.31
N LEU A 213 -17.98 0.01 6.30
CA LEU A 213 -18.87 -0.22 5.19
C LEU A 213 -18.05 -0.35 3.92
N VAL A 214 -18.22 -1.44 3.17
CA VAL A 214 -17.60 -1.60 1.84
C VAL A 214 -18.68 -1.50 0.78
N CYS A 215 -18.39 -0.69 -0.23
CA CYS A 215 -19.24 -0.47 -1.40
C CYS A 215 -18.49 -0.96 -2.64
N ARG A 216 -19.15 -1.73 -3.49
CA ARG A 216 -18.55 -2.25 -4.74
C ARG A 216 -19.05 -1.45 -5.94
N VAL A 217 -18.21 -0.60 -6.54
CA VAL A 217 -18.53 0.12 -7.78
C VAL A 217 -17.82 -0.56 -8.94
N GLY A 218 -18.57 -1.32 -9.75
CA GLY A 218 -17.96 -2.17 -10.78
C GLY A 218 -16.99 -3.18 -10.15
N ASP A 219 -15.74 -3.18 -10.58
CA ASP A 219 -14.69 -4.05 -10.05
C ASP A 219 -13.92 -3.44 -8.86
N LEU A 220 -14.25 -2.21 -8.44
CA LEU A 220 -13.53 -1.49 -7.40
C LEU A 220 -14.27 -1.55 -6.05
N PRO A 221 -13.75 -2.28 -5.04
CA PRO A 221 -14.24 -2.19 -3.68
C PRO A 221 -13.68 -0.95 -2.97
N LEU A 222 -14.55 -0.17 -2.34
CA LEU A 222 -14.21 1.04 -1.60
C LEU A 222 -14.72 0.91 -0.16
N ALA A 223 -13.84 1.14 0.82
CA ALA A 223 -14.18 1.01 2.24
C ALA A 223 -14.33 2.39 2.90
N TYR A 224 -15.29 2.50 3.81
CA TYR A 224 -15.60 3.69 4.59
C TYR A 224 -15.85 3.31 6.04
N ARG A 225 -15.67 4.22 6.99
CA ARG A 225 -16.17 4.03 8.36
C ARG A 225 -17.70 3.98 8.33
N ASP A 226 -18.30 3.09 9.12
CA ASP A 226 -19.76 2.97 9.21
C ASP A 226 -20.38 4.09 10.05
N HIS A 227 -20.39 5.31 9.49
CA HIS A 227 -20.85 6.52 10.17
C HIS A 227 -21.29 7.59 9.16
N CYS A 228 -22.46 8.18 9.39
CA CYS A 228 -22.95 9.29 8.60
C CYS A 228 -22.53 10.65 9.21
N PRO A 229 -21.77 11.49 8.50
CA PRO A 229 -21.30 12.78 9.02
C PRO A 229 -22.40 13.83 9.21
N VAL A 230 -23.62 13.58 8.69
CA VAL A 230 -24.75 14.52 8.76
C VAL A 230 -25.67 14.24 9.95
N CYS A 231 -25.95 12.97 10.23
CA CYS A 231 -26.91 12.58 11.26
C CYS A 231 -26.31 11.74 12.40
N ASP A 232 -25.00 11.47 12.35
CA ASP A 232 -24.23 10.73 13.35
C ASP A 232 -24.68 9.26 13.52
N ASP A 233 -25.53 8.76 12.61
CA ASP A 233 -26.09 7.40 12.64
C ASP A 233 -25.28 6.44 11.74
N THR A 234 -25.50 5.14 11.92
CA THR A 234 -24.87 4.09 11.10
C THR A 234 -25.37 4.15 9.65
N LEU A 235 -24.49 3.77 8.71
CA LEU A 235 -24.81 3.58 7.30
C LEU A 235 -25.22 2.13 7.00
N ALA A 236 -25.36 1.27 8.02
CA ALA A 236 -25.89 -0.07 7.86
C ALA A 236 -27.29 -0.03 7.21
N GLY A 237 -27.44 -0.73 6.09
CA GLY A 237 -28.65 -0.71 5.26
C GLY A 237 -28.71 0.43 4.23
N ALA A 238 -27.61 1.18 4.05
CA ALA A 238 -27.45 2.10 2.93
C ALA A 238 -27.55 1.36 1.59
N GLN A 239 -28.11 2.03 0.60
CA GLN A 239 -28.21 1.52 -0.76
C GLN A 239 -27.28 2.31 -1.67
N LEU A 240 -26.64 1.60 -2.59
CA LEU A 240 -25.81 2.17 -3.63
C LEU A 240 -26.59 2.23 -4.94
N SER A 241 -26.67 3.44 -5.52
CA SER A 241 -27.16 3.65 -6.88
C SER A 241 -26.03 4.28 -7.68
N ASP A 242 -25.48 3.53 -8.63
CA ASP A 242 -24.27 3.88 -9.38
C ASP A 242 -23.07 4.15 -8.46
N ALA A 243 -22.79 5.42 -8.17
CA ALA A 243 -21.72 5.89 -7.29
C ALA A 243 -22.26 6.67 -6.07
N LEU A 244 -23.57 6.74 -5.89
CA LEU A 244 -24.20 7.48 -4.80
C LEU A 244 -24.70 6.52 -3.71
N LEU A 245 -24.09 6.64 -2.54
CA LEU A 245 -24.50 5.92 -1.34
C LEU A 245 -25.48 6.79 -0.54
N GLY A 246 -26.71 6.30 -0.36
CA GLY A 246 -27.73 6.99 0.44
C GLY A 246 -27.71 6.56 1.90
N CYS A 247 -27.56 7.52 2.82
CA CYS A 247 -27.77 7.24 4.25
C CYS A 247 -29.24 6.82 4.49
N PRO A 248 -29.50 5.66 5.09
CA PRO A 248 -30.86 5.15 5.28
C PRO A 248 -31.67 5.96 6.30
N ARG A 249 -31.03 6.86 7.05
CA ARG A 249 -31.62 7.61 8.17
C ARG A 249 -32.00 9.02 7.79
N CYS A 250 -31.05 9.80 7.27
CA CYS A 250 -31.29 11.17 6.85
C CYS A 250 -31.52 11.35 5.34
N GLY A 251 -31.28 10.30 4.54
CA GLY A 251 -31.43 10.35 3.08
C GLY A 251 -30.30 11.09 2.36
N THR A 252 -29.31 11.62 3.07
CA THR A 252 -28.15 12.28 2.46
C THR A 252 -27.41 11.31 1.54
N GLN A 253 -27.06 11.76 0.35
CA GLN A 253 -26.30 11.01 -0.63
C GLN A 253 -24.83 11.42 -0.60
N PHE A 254 -23.95 10.42 -0.68
CA PHE A 254 -22.51 10.59 -0.73
C PHE A 254 -21.95 9.95 -2.00
N ASP A 255 -21.13 10.69 -2.73
CA ASP A 255 -20.42 10.18 -3.90
C ASP A 255 -19.22 9.34 -3.43
N ILE A 256 -19.38 8.03 -3.45
CA ILE A 256 -18.36 7.11 -2.97
C ILE A 256 -17.16 6.99 -3.91
N VAL A 257 -17.25 7.43 -5.17
CA VAL A 257 -16.10 7.44 -6.09
C VAL A 257 -15.26 8.72 -5.89
N HIS A 258 -15.81 9.75 -5.23
CA HIS A 258 -15.10 10.97 -4.89
C HIS A 258 -14.92 11.11 -3.37
N ALA A 259 -14.32 10.08 -2.76
CA ALA A 259 -14.01 10.04 -1.32
C ALA A 259 -15.22 10.34 -0.41
N GLY A 260 -16.40 9.83 -0.78
CA GLY A 260 -17.62 10.00 -0.01
C GLY A 260 -18.12 11.43 0.06
N ALA A 261 -17.87 12.25 -0.97
CA ALA A 261 -18.28 13.65 -1.00
C ALA A 261 -19.81 13.78 -0.90
N GLY A 262 -20.25 14.53 0.10
CA GLY A 262 -21.64 14.85 0.38
C GLY A 262 -21.95 16.34 0.21
N PRO A 263 -23.20 16.74 0.44
CA PRO A 263 -23.60 18.15 0.43
C PRO A 263 -22.85 18.97 1.48
N ASP A 264 -22.75 20.27 1.24
CA ASP A 264 -22.15 21.26 2.15
C ASP A 264 -20.71 20.95 2.60
N GLY A 265 -19.95 20.22 1.78
CA GLY A 265 -18.55 19.86 2.07
C GLY A 265 -18.39 18.77 3.12
N THR A 266 -19.45 18.01 3.41
CA THR A 266 -19.37 16.81 4.25
C THR A 266 -18.72 15.67 3.48
N HIS A 267 -18.00 14.80 4.18
CA HIS A 267 -17.34 13.64 3.58
C HIS A 267 -17.47 12.43 4.49
N LEU A 268 -17.69 11.26 3.89
CA LEU A 268 -17.47 10.01 4.58
C LEU A 268 -15.97 9.85 4.87
N GLU A 269 -15.64 9.08 5.91
CA GLU A 269 -14.24 8.78 6.24
C GLU A 269 -13.80 7.52 5.47
N PRO A 270 -13.01 7.63 4.39
CA PRO A 270 -12.54 6.46 3.64
C PRO A 270 -11.50 5.67 4.45
N LEU A 271 -11.52 4.35 4.30
CA LEU A 271 -10.55 3.44 4.87
C LEU A 271 -9.74 2.78 3.75
N PRO A 272 -8.41 2.58 3.91
CA PRO A 272 -7.57 2.03 2.86
C PRO A 272 -7.93 0.57 2.66
N LEU A 273 -8.35 0.19 1.46
CA LEU A 273 -8.63 -1.18 1.11
C LEU A 273 -7.79 -1.57 -0.11
N LEU A 274 -6.87 -2.51 0.08
CA LEU A 274 -5.95 -2.97 -0.94
C LEU A 274 -5.97 -4.50 -1.02
N LEU A 275 -5.70 -5.01 -2.22
CA LEU A 275 -5.37 -6.42 -2.38
C LEU A 275 -3.92 -6.62 -1.95
N ARG A 276 -3.71 -7.19 -0.77
CA ARG A 276 -2.39 -7.62 -0.30
C ARG A 276 -2.30 -9.12 -0.49
N GLU A 277 -1.34 -9.56 -1.30
CA GLU A 277 -1.15 -10.99 -1.60
C GLU A 277 -2.41 -11.67 -2.20
N GLY A 278 -3.19 -10.93 -2.98
CA GLY A 278 -4.46 -11.41 -3.55
C GLY A 278 -5.64 -11.44 -2.57
N MET A 279 -5.44 -11.00 -1.32
CA MET A 279 -6.47 -10.92 -0.30
C MET A 279 -6.85 -9.46 -0.02
N PRO A 280 -8.15 -9.10 -0.09
CA PRO A 280 -8.59 -7.78 0.33
C PRO A 280 -8.23 -7.55 1.80
N SER A 281 -7.56 -6.43 2.08
CA SER A 281 -7.10 -6.06 3.41
C SER A 281 -7.39 -4.59 3.66
N VAL A 282 -7.82 -4.27 4.87
CA VAL A 282 -8.12 -2.90 5.30
C VAL A 282 -7.07 -2.43 6.32
N ALA A 283 -6.60 -1.19 6.19
CA ALA A 283 -5.73 -0.59 7.20
C ALA A 283 -6.58 0.15 8.25
N LEU A 284 -6.33 -0.15 9.52
CA LEU A 284 -6.98 0.51 10.65
C LEU A 284 -5.91 1.09 11.57
N GLY A 285 -6.11 2.33 12.03
CA GLY A 285 -5.31 2.89 13.13
C GLY A 285 -5.60 2.13 14.43
N GLU A 286 -4.57 1.88 15.25
CA GLU A 286 -4.80 1.29 16.57
C GLU A 286 -5.75 2.19 17.39
N PRO A 287 -6.77 1.61 18.04
CA PRO A 287 -7.67 2.39 18.88
C PRO A 287 -6.87 3.03 20.01
N MET A 288 -6.95 4.36 20.14
CA MET A 288 -6.45 5.09 21.29
C MET A 288 -7.13 4.57 22.58
N GLY A 289 -6.46 3.66 23.27
CA GLY A 289 -6.61 3.41 24.71
C GLY A 289 -7.88 2.67 25.16
N ALA A 290 -7.70 1.40 25.48
CA ALA A 290 -8.16 0.87 26.76
C ALA A 290 -6.95 0.25 27.48
N ARG A 291 -6.20 1.07 28.21
CA ARG A 291 -5.34 0.56 29.30
C ARG A 291 -6.20 0.49 30.57
N PRO A 292 -6.01 -0.53 31.43
CA PRO A 292 -6.86 -0.82 32.58
C PRO A 292 -6.84 0.28 33.64
#